data_AF-A0AA37Q8C2-F1
#
_entry.id   AF-A0AA37Q8C2-F1
#
_cell.length_a   1.000
_cell.length_b   1.000
_cell.length_c   1.000
_cell.angle_alpha   90.00
_cell.angle_beta   90.00
_cell.angle_gamma   90.00
#
_symmetry.space_group_name_H-M   'P 1'
#
loop_
_entity.id
_entity.type
_entity.pdbx_description
1 polymer ?
#
loop_
_entity_poly.entity_id
_entity_poly.type
_entity_poly.pdbx_seq_one_letter_code
_entity_poly.pdbx_strand_id
1 'polypeptide(L)'
;MRPPSFVRRLAAAASLLLTLPVAGGAQGAGRTPREAPKTVAVLYFDNNTGSADYDAMGRGVAAMLITDLSGVPEIKLVERDKLQAVLTEQKMQQSGFFDPATAVKAGKLLGAEYLLTGAFTARDPEIRIDTRVVRVETGEIVRTAKVQGKEDKFFDLQQKLAKELVKGLPIAVSPEAMAEMEAKQQKNRIDDAGTMVAFSQGLQRLDYGDHVGAIEKLGPVMLKAPESAIVAAAYAEAKRRSGNAAKQQVRNKAKDLLRRWP
;
A
#
# COMPACT_ATOMS: atom_id res chain seq x y z
N MET A 1 -88.71 -5.34 -71.21
CA MET A 1 -88.30 -4.12 -71.95
C MET A 1 -87.08 -3.50 -71.26
N ARG A 2 -86.03 -3.18 -72.04
CA ARG A 2 -84.78 -2.44 -71.70
C ARG A 2 -85.07 -0.95 -71.33
N PRO A 3 -84.11 -0.07 -70.90
CA PRO A 3 -82.80 -0.21 -70.23
C PRO A 3 -82.60 0.86 -69.06
N PRO A 4 -81.49 1.64 -68.90
CA PRO A 4 -80.55 1.56 -67.76
C PRO A 4 -80.27 2.92 -67.04
N SER A 5 -79.31 2.95 -66.11
CA SER A 5 -78.24 3.99 -65.90
C SER A 5 -77.83 4.08 -64.40
N PHE A 6 -76.57 3.73 -64.09
CA PHE A 6 -75.46 4.61 -63.69
C PHE A 6 -75.47 5.05 -62.20
N VAL A 7 -74.38 4.71 -61.48
CA VAL A 7 -73.51 5.63 -60.68
C VAL A 7 -73.11 5.17 -59.25
N ARG A 8 -71.80 4.87 -59.14
CA ARG A 8 -70.80 5.17 -58.07
C ARG A 8 -70.73 4.45 -56.70
N ARG A 9 -69.47 3.99 -56.48
CA ARG A 9 -68.54 4.18 -55.33
C ARG A 9 -68.76 3.32 -54.07
N LEU A 10 -67.88 2.34 -53.80
CA LEU A 10 -66.56 2.40 -53.10
C LEU A 10 -66.65 2.54 -51.58
N ALA A 11 -66.34 1.46 -50.86
CA ALA A 11 -65.62 1.47 -49.58
C ALA A 11 -65.13 0.04 -49.26
N ALA A 12 -63.81 -0.14 -49.27
CA ALA A 12 -63.12 -1.32 -48.77
C ALA A 12 -62.61 -1.03 -47.34
N ALA A 13 -62.73 -1.98 -46.42
CA ALA A 13 -62.11 -1.94 -45.10
C ALA A 13 -61.15 -3.15 -44.98
N ALA A 14 -59.86 -2.88 -44.85
CA ALA A 14 -58.80 -3.86 -44.62
C ALA A 14 -58.30 -3.73 -43.18
N SER A 15 -58.35 -4.83 -42.43
CA SER A 15 -57.88 -4.94 -41.04
C SER A 15 -56.38 -5.20 -41.00
N LEU A 16 -55.64 -4.36 -40.26
CA LEU A 16 -54.19 -4.46 -40.07
C LEU A 16 -53.89 -5.11 -38.70
N LEU A 17 -53.21 -6.25 -38.68
CA LEU A 17 -52.64 -6.87 -37.48
C LEU A 17 -51.36 -6.13 -37.06
N LEU A 18 -51.34 -5.59 -35.84
CA LEU A 18 -50.13 -5.02 -35.21
C LEU A 18 -49.30 -6.15 -34.56
N THR A 19 -48.08 -6.34 -35.04
CA THR A 19 -47.05 -7.12 -34.35
C THR A 19 -46.24 -6.20 -33.43
N LEU A 20 -46.16 -6.53 -32.14
CA LEU A 20 -45.31 -5.80 -31.19
C LEU A 20 -43.87 -6.33 -31.26
N PRO A 21 -42.84 -5.46 -31.24
CA PRO A 21 -41.45 -5.89 -31.13
C PRO A 21 -41.13 -6.24 -29.67
N VAL A 22 -40.59 -7.42 -29.43
CA VAL A 22 -39.96 -7.78 -28.16
C VAL A 22 -38.62 -7.06 -28.09
N ALA A 23 -38.58 -5.94 -27.35
CA ALA A 23 -37.37 -5.20 -27.07
C ALA A 23 -36.47 -5.98 -26.09
N GLY A 24 -35.19 -6.09 -26.45
CA GLY A 24 -34.19 -6.89 -25.76
C GLY A 24 -33.89 -6.44 -24.33
N GLY A 25 -33.97 -7.40 -23.39
CA GLY A 25 -33.35 -7.30 -22.08
C GLY A 25 -31.91 -7.81 -22.15
N ALA A 26 -30.96 -6.92 -22.44
CA ALA A 26 -29.58 -7.16 -22.08
C ALA A 26 -29.50 -7.20 -20.56
N GLN A 27 -29.43 -8.41 -20.00
CA GLN A 27 -29.11 -8.63 -18.58
C GLN A 27 -27.66 -8.17 -18.36
N GLY A 28 -27.48 -6.89 -18.08
CA GLY A 28 -26.30 -6.42 -17.39
C GLY A 28 -26.30 -7.07 -16.01
N ALA A 29 -25.49 -8.11 -15.84
CA ALA A 29 -25.22 -8.71 -14.54
C ALA A 29 -24.93 -7.57 -13.55
N GLY A 30 -25.83 -7.40 -12.58
CA GLY A 30 -25.70 -6.41 -11.54
C GLY A 30 -24.37 -6.61 -10.83
N ARG A 31 -23.38 -5.78 -11.15
CA ARG A 31 -22.23 -5.58 -10.27
C ARG A 31 -22.82 -4.95 -9.03
N THR A 32 -22.95 -5.73 -7.96
CA THR A 32 -23.20 -5.19 -6.63
C THR A 32 -22.26 -4.01 -6.41
N PRO A 33 -22.74 -2.84 -5.94
CA PRO A 33 -21.86 -1.72 -5.64
C PRO A 33 -20.76 -2.18 -4.68
N ARG A 34 -19.50 -2.18 -5.14
CA ARG A 34 -18.36 -2.49 -4.28
C ARG A 34 -18.34 -1.43 -3.18
N GLU A 35 -18.30 -1.86 -1.91
CA GLU A 35 -18.17 -0.92 -0.79
C GLU A 35 -16.96 -0.01 -1.01
N ALA A 36 -17.07 1.24 -0.56
CA ALA A 36 -15.98 2.20 -0.71
C ALA A 36 -14.72 1.69 0.01
N PRO A 37 -13.52 1.83 -0.60
CA PRO A 37 -12.27 1.38 0.00
C PRO A 37 -12.05 2.03 1.37
N LYS A 38 -11.54 1.25 2.32
CA LYS A 38 -11.25 1.73 3.68
C LYS A 38 -9.87 2.35 3.74
N THR A 39 -9.76 3.52 4.37
CA THR A 39 -8.46 4.20 4.51
C THR A 39 -7.65 3.56 5.64
N VAL A 40 -6.48 3.01 5.32
CA VAL A 40 -5.61 2.31 6.27
C VAL A 40 -4.25 3.00 6.33
N ALA A 41 -3.80 3.33 7.55
CA ALA A 41 -2.44 3.78 7.80
C ALA A 41 -1.62 2.67 8.47
N VAL A 42 -0.38 2.46 8.01
CA VAL A 42 0.56 1.50 8.57
C VAL A 42 1.65 2.30 9.29
N LEU A 43 1.70 2.24 10.61
CA LEU A 43 2.77 2.85 11.40
C LEU A 43 4.06 2.04 11.28
N TYR A 44 5.19 2.67 11.65
CA TYR A 44 6.43 1.95 11.87
C TYR A 44 6.28 1.02 13.06
N PHE A 45 6.97 -0.11 12.99
CA PHE A 45 6.89 -1.12 14.04
C PHE A 45 7.89 -0.82 15.15
N ASP A 46 7.48 -1.06 16.39
CA ASP A 46 8.31 -0.83 17.57
C ASP A 46 9.41 -1.90 17.66
N ASN A 47 10.66 -1.45 17.88
CA ASN A 47 11.80 -2.32 18.10
C ASN A 47 11.91 -2.72 19.58
N ASN A 48 11.62 -3.99 19.87
CA ASN A 48 11.75 -4.56 21.22
C ASN A 48 12.89 -5.59 21.31
N THR A 49 13.85 -5.54 20.40
CA THR A 49 15.03 -6.41 20.44
C THR A 49 16.02 -6.02 21.55
N GLY A 50 15.97 -4.75 21.99
CA GLY A 50 16.97 -4.16 22.87
C GLY A 50 18.26 -3.73 22.16
N SER A 51 18.36 -3.90 20.83
CA SER A 51 19.50 -3.47 20.02
C SER A 51 19.10 -2.38 19.03
N ALA A 52 19.89 -1.30 18.99
CA ALA A 52 19.71 -0.20 18.05
C ALA A 52 19.95 -0.60 16.58
N ASP A 53 20.62 -1.73 16.33
CA ASP A 53 20.86 -2.22 14.96
C ASP A 53 19.56 -2.49 14.20
N TYR A 54 18.50 -2.82 14.94
CA TYR A 54 17.18 -3.10 14.41
C TYR A 54 16.24 -1.89 14.37
N ASP A 55 16.65 -0.70 14.84
CA ASP A 55 15.76 0.48 14.93
C ASP A 55 15.15 0.85 13.58
N ALA A 56 15.92 0.67 12.51
CA ALA A 56 15.41 0.94 11.17
C ALA A 56 14.39 -0.11 10.70
N MET A 57 14.48 -1.36 11.19
CA MET A 57 13.71 -2.50 10.67
C MET A 57 12.20 -2.27 10.67
N GLY A 58 11.67 -1.59 11.69
CA GLY A 58 10.25 -1.29 11.77
C GLY A 58 9.71 -0.46 10.60
N ARG A 59 10.56 0.39 10.01
CA ARG A 59 10.25 1.15 8.78
C ARG A 59 10.20 0.26 7.56
N GLY A 60 11.13 -0.70 7.43
CA GLY A 60 11.14 -1.63 6.30
C GLY A 60 9.97 -2.59 6.32
N VAL A 61 9.63 -3.13 7.50
CA VAL A 61 8.43 -3.98 7.68
C VAL A 61 7.17 -3.21 7.27
N ALA A 62 7.02 -1.96 7.72
CA ALA A 62 5.90 -1.12 7.32
C ALA A 62 5.90 -0.86 5.80
N ALA A 63 7.05 -0.57 5.20
CA ALA A 63 7.16 -0.34 3.75
C ALA A 63 6.78 -1.58 2.93
N MET A 64 7.16 -2.78 3.38
CA MET A 64 6.73 -4.03 2.75
C MET A 64 5.22 -4.23 2.85
N LEU A 65 4.64 -4.08 4.05
CA LEU A 65 3.20 -4.24 4.23
C LEU A 65 2.40 -3.22 3.41
N ILE A 66 2.86 -1.98 3.33
CA ILE A 66 2.27 -0.96 2.43
C ILE A 66 2.34 -1.44 0.97
N THR A 67 3.48 -1.98 0.54
CA THR A 67 3.66 -2.45 -0.82
C THR A 67 2.75 -3.65 -1.12
N ASP A 68 2.62 -4.60 -0.20
CA ASP A 68 1.75 -5.76 -0.32
C ASP A 68 0.28 -5.35 -0.41
N LEU A 69 -0.17 -4.50 0.53
CA LEU A 69 -1.56 -4.08 0.63
C LEU A 69 -1.98 -3.10 -0.49
N SER A 70 -1.02 -2.49 -1.20
CA SER A 70 -1.31 -1.55 -2.30
C SER A 70 -2.07 -2.19 -3.48
N GLY A 71 -2.06 -3.52 -3.58
CA GLY A 71 -2.82 -4.28 -4.59
C GLY A 71 -4.23 -4.65 -4.18
N VAL A 72 -4.64 -4.36 -2.95
CA VAL A 72 -5.96 -4.73 -2.44
C VAL A 72 -6.93 -3.59 -2.73
N PRO A 73 -7.88 -3.71 -3.67
CA PRO A 73 -8.68 -2.56 -4.10
C PRO A 73 -9.65 -2.05 -3.01
N GLU A 74 -9.97 -2.88 -2.01
CA GLU A 74 -10.76 -2.49 -0.84
C GLU A 74 -9.96 -1.67 0.19
N ILE A 75 -8.64 -1.52 0.01
CA ILE A 75 -7.76 -0.81 0.93
C ILE A 75 -7.18 0.43 0.23
N LYS A 76 -7.44 1.60 0.80
CA LYS A 76 -6.75 2.84 0.44
C LYS A 76 -5.65 3.12 1.46
N LEU A 77 -4.39 2.95 1.06
CA LEU A 77 -3.27 3.20 1.96
C LEU A 77 -2.97 4.68 2.09
N VAL A 78 -2.64 5.10 3.32
CA VAL A 78 -2.05 6.42 3.56
C VAL A 78 -0.63 6.45 3.02
N GLU A 79 -0.30 7.53 2.30
CA GLU A 79 1.02 7.74 1.74
C GLU A 79 2.10 7.84 2.84
N ARG A 80 3.26 7.25 2.57
CA ARG A 80 4.40 7.23 3.48
C ARG A 80 4.90 8.65 3.83
N ASP A 81 4.93 9.55 2.85
CA ASP A 81 5.41 10.92 3.08
C ASP A 81 4.49 11.68 4.04
N LYS A 82 3.17 11.45 3.93
CA LYS A 82 2.18 11.99 4.87
C LYS A 82 2.38 11.44 6.29
N LEU A 83 2.64 10.14 6.42
CA LEU A 83 2.99 9.52 7.70
C LEU A 83 4.24 10.17 8.31
N GLN A 84 5.31 10.30 7.53
CA GLN A 84 6.57 10.85 8.00
C GLN A 84 6.43 12.33 8.42
N ALA A 85 5.63 13.12 7.69
CA ALA A 85 5.32 14.50 8.06
C ALA A 85 4.62 14.57 9.43
N VAL A 86 3.56 13.78 9.62
CA VAL A 86 2.80 13.75 10.89
C VAL A 86 3.68 13.34 12.08
N LEU A 87 4.49 12.28 11.91
CA LEU A 87 5.39 11.82 12.98
C LEU A 87 6.42 12.89 13.36
N THR A 88 6.95 13.61 12.36
CA THR A 88 7.95 14.67 12.55
C THR A 88 7.34 15.90 13.24
N GLU A 89 6.20 16.38 12.75
CA GLU A 89 5.52 17.57 13.27
C GLU A 89 5.04 17.39 14.71
N GLN A 90 4.46 16.24 15.02
CA GLN A 90 3.92 15.97 16.36
C GLN A 90 5.00 15.58 17.37
N LYS A 91 6.27 15.49 16.96
CA LYS A 91 7.37 14.89 17.74
C LYS A 91 6.95 13.55 18.35
N MET A 92 6.08 12.81 17.65
CA MET A 92 5.58 11.54 18.13
C MET A 92 6.73 10.55 18.11
N GLN A 93 6.91 9.84 19.23
CA GLN A 93 7.74 8.66 19.21
C GLN A 93 7.14 7.67 18.22
N GLN A 94 7.99 6.87 17.59
CA GLN A 94 7.54 5.84 16.65
C GLN A 94 6.76 4.72 17.36
N SER A 95 6.58 4.79 18.69
CA SER A 95 5.88 3.82 19.52
C SER A 95 4.36 3.89 19.35
N GLY A 96 3.81 3.05 18.50
CA GLY A 96 2.35 2.93 18.30
C GLY A 96 1.74 1.68 18.92
N PHE A 97 2.55 0.66 19.20
CA PHE A 97 2.02 -0.66 19.51
C PHE A 97 1.53 -0.79 20.95
N PHE A 98 2.24 -0.15 21.89
CA PHE A 98 1.95 -0.20 23.32
C PHE A 98 1.09 0.96 23.83
N ASP A 99 0.91 2.02 23.05
CA ASP A 99 0.11 3.19 23.42
C ASP A 99 -1.08 3.39 22.45
N PRO A 100 -2.27 2.89 22.81
CA PRO A 100 -3.48 3.07 22.00
C PRO A 100 -3.85 4.54 21.76
N ALA A 101 -3.55 5.45 22.70
CA ALA A 101 -3.88 6.87 22.54
C ALA A 101 -3.01 7.51 21.46
N THR A 102 -1.71 7.18 21.44
CA THR A 102 -0.78 7.59 20.39
C THR A 102 -1.20 7.05 19.02
N ALA A 103 -1.57 5.76 18.94
CA ALA A 103 -2.10 5.14 17.73
C ALA A 103 -3.34 5.86 17.19
N VAL A 104 -4.37 6.07 18.03
CA VAL A 104 -5.59 6.77 17.65
C VAL A 104 -5.32 8.21 17.21
N LYS A 105 -4.46 8.94 17.93
CA LYS A 105 -4.08 10.31 17.58
C LYS A 105 -3.42 10.37 16.20
N ALA A 106 -2.45 9.48 15.94
CA ALA A 106 -1.79 9.40 14.63
C ALA A 106 -2.79 9.09 13.52
N GLY A 107 -3.68 8.11 13.74
CA GLY A 107 -4.72 7.73 12.77
C GLY A 107 -5.64 8.91 12.40
N LYS A 108 -6.08 9.70 13.39
CA LYS A 108 -6.91 10.89 13.17
C LYS A 108 -6.22 11.94 12.31
N LEU A 109 -4.95 12.24 12.59
CA LEU A 109 -4.16 13.20 11.80
C LEU A 109 -3.92 12.71 10.36
N LEU A 110 -3.79 11.39 10.19
CA LEU A 110 -3.62 10.77 8.88
C LEU A 110 -4.93 10.66 8.09
N GLY A 111 -6.08 10.84 8.75
CA GLY A 111 -7.41 10.62 8.16
C GLY A 111 -7.67 9.15 7.88
N ALA A 112 -7.08 8.25 8.67
CA ALA A 112 -7.26 6.81 8.52
C ALA A 112 -8.50 6.33 9.29
N GLU A 113 -9.23 5.37 8.72
CA GLU A 113 -10.32 4.65 9.41
C GLU A 113 -9.75 3.54 10.28
N TYR A 114 -8.70 2.87 9.78
CA TYR A 114 -7.97 1.84 10.50
C TYR A 114 -6.48 2.14 10.55
N LEU A 115 -5.86 1.80 11.66
CA LEU A 115 -4.43 1.90 11.87
C LEU A 115 -3.84 0.52 12.12
N LEU A 116 -2.82 0.16 11.36
CA LEU A 116 -1.98 -1.00 11.62
C LEU A 116 -0.73 -0.54 12.36
N THR A 117 -0.49 -1.14 13.52
CA THR A 117 0.75 -0.98 14.28
C THR A 117 1.29 -2.35 14.67
N GLY A 118 2.57 -2.43 14.97
CA GLY A 118 3.22 -3.68 15.32
C GLY A 118 4.48 -3.47 16.15
N ALA A 119 4.98 -4.55 16.71
CA ALA A 119 6.27 -4.59 17.36
C ALA A 119 6.98 -5.88 16.98
N PHE A 120 8.30 -5.89 17.04
CA PHE A 120 9.07 -7.09 16.79
C PHE A 120 10.16 -7.30 17.85
N THR A 121 10.46 -8.56 18.09
CA THR A 121 11.55 -9.02 18.97
C THR A 121 12.42 -10.00 18.20
N ALA A 122 13.71 -10.02 18.46
CA ALA A 122 14.67 -10.93 17.87
C ALA A 122 15.48 -11.59 18.98
N ARG A 123 15.56 -12.91 18.93
CA ARG A 123 16.40 -13.74 19.78
C ARG A 123 17.01 -14.79 18.88
N ASP A 124 18.24 -14.55 18.43
CA ASP A 124 18.95 -15.39 17.46
C ASP A 124 18.75 -16.89 17.74
N PRO A 125 18.29 -17.70 16.76
CA PRO A 125 17.99 -17.35 15.36
C PRO A 125 16.51 -17.02 15.09
N GLU A 126 15.71 -16.69 16.09
CA GLU A 126 14.27 -16.43 15.95
C GLU A 126 13.92 -14.95 15.90
N ILE A 127 12.92 -14.63 15.08
CA ILE A 127 12.22 -13.36 15.07
C ILE A 127 10.73 -13.59 15.33
N ARG A 128 10.13 -12.68 16.09
CA ARG A 128 8.69 -12.62 16.33
C ARG A 128 8.19 -11.23 15.98
N ILE A 129 7.04 -11.18 15.30
CA ILE A 129 6.34 -9.95 14.95
C ILE A 129 4.91 -10.06 15.45
N ASP A 130 4.49 -9.09 16.23
CA ASP A 130 3.12 -8.93 16.71
C ASP A 130 2.51 -7.68 16.05
N THR A 131 1.25 -7.76 15.64
CA THR A 131 0.52 -6.65 15.03
C THR A 131 -0.86 -6.47 15.65
N ARG A 132 -1.35 -5.23 15.54
CA ARG A 132 -2.69 -4.82 15.93
C ARG A 132 -3.27 -3.94 14.84
N VAL A 133 -4.55 -4.15 14.55
CA VAL A 133 -5.36 -3.22 13.76
C VAL A 133 -6.32 -2.53 14.70
N VAL A 134 -6.28 -1.20 14.71
CA VAL A 134 -7.08 -0.34 15.57
C VAL A 134 -8.09 0.44 14.72
N ARG A 135 -9.36 0.42 15.10
CA ARG A 135 -10.38 1.33 14.56
C ARG A 135 -10.13 2.72 15.13
N VAL A 136 -9.79 3.68 14.27
CA VAL A 136 -9.34 5.02 14.71
C VAL A 136 -10.45 5.80 15.41
N GLU A 137 -11.71 5.58 15.02
CA GLU A 137 -12.88 6.25 15.59
C GLU A 137 -13.08 5.91 17.08
N THR A 138 -12.99 4.63 17.43
CA THR A 138 -13.33 4.11 18.76
C THR A 138 -12.10 3.75 19.60
N GLY A 139 -10.93 3.57 18.98
CA GLY A 139 -9.74 2.99 19.62
C GLY A 139 -9.81 1.47 19.82
N GLU A 140 -10.85 0.81 19.30
CA GLU A 140 -11.03 -0.64 19.41
C GLU A 140 -9.96 -1.40 18.62
N ILE A 141 -9.35 -2.41 19.24
CA ILE A 141 -8.48 -3.36 18.55
C ILE A 141 -9.38 -4.37 17.83
N VAL A 142 -9.55 -4.21 16.52
CA VAL A 142 -10.40 -5.09 15.70
C VAL A 142 -9.70 -6.38 15.30
N ARG A 143 -8.35 -6.39 15.30
CA ARG A 143 -7.56 -7.58 14.98
C ARG A 143 -6.20 -7.54 15.63
N THR A 144 -5.69 -8.73 15.95
CA THR A 144 -4.28 -8.96 16.27
C THR A 144 -3.75 -10.09 15.39
N ALA A 145 -2.49 -10.02 14.98
CA ALA A 145 -1.79 -11.15 14.38
C ALA A 145 -0.40 -11.32 15.01
N LYS A 146 0.11 -12.54 14.96
CA LYS A 146 1.44 -12.89 15.45
C LYS A 146 2.07 -13.88 14.50
N VAL A 147 3.31 -13.63 14.11
CA VAL A 147 4.16 -14.59 13.41
C VAL A 147 5.48 -14.75 14.17
N GLN A 148 5.99 -15.96 14.18
CA GLN A 148 7.30 -16.28 14.78
C GLN A 148 7.96 -17.37 13.97
N GLY A 149 9.28 -17.27 13.83
CA GLY A 149 10.10 -18.30 13.21
C GLY A 149 11.53 -17.85 13.04
N LYS A 150 12.29 -18.59 12.24
CA LYS A 150 13.70 -18.30 12.02
C LYS A 150 13.92 -17.05 11.17
N GLU A 151 14.99 -16.34 11.46
CA GLU A 151 15.37 -15.12 10.75
C GLU A 151 15.72 -15.35 9.27
N ASP A 152 16.18 -16.55 8.90
CA ASP A 152 16.48 -16.96 7.52
C ASP A 152 15.21 -17.33 6.71
N LYS A 153 14.05 -17.30 7.37
CA LYS A 153 12.71 -17.49 6.80
C LYS A 153 11.86 -16.25 6.92
N PHE A 154 12.48 -15.07 6.98
CA PHE A 154 11.78 -13.80 7.17
C PHE A 154 10.68 -13.58 6.11
N PHE A 155 10.95 -13.90 4.84
CA PHE A 155 9.93 -13.80 3.79
C PHE A 155 8.67 -14.62 4.10
N ASP A 156 8.84 -15.87 4.53
CA ASP A 156 7.71 -16.75 4.84
C ASP A 156 6.90 -16.18 6.03
N LEU A 157 7.56 -15.54 7.00
CA LEU A 157 6.91 -14.86 8.12
C LEU A 157 6.13 -13.63 7.65
N GLN A 158 6.70 -12.83 6.74
CA GLN A 158 6.03 -11.68 6.13
C GLN A 158 4.78 -12.10 5.33
N GLN A 159 4.88 -13.16 4.52
CA GLN A 159 3.72 -13.70 3.79
C GLN A 159 2.61 -14.16 4.74
N LYS A 160 2.97 -14.91 5.79
CA LYS A 160 2.01 -15.34 6.83
C LYS A 160 1.35 -14.14 7.50
N LEU A 161 2.13 -13.12 7.85
CA LEU A 161 1.63 -11.92 8.52
C LEU A 161 0.61 -11.17 7.67
N ALA A 162 0.92 -10.93 6.39
CA ALA A 162 -0.02 -10.25 5.48
C ALA A 162 -1.33 -11.03 5.31
N LYS A 163 -1.25 -12.36 5.16
CA LYS A 163 -2.44 -13.23 5.07
C LYS A 163 -3.29 -13.16 6.34
N GLU A 164 -2.67 -13.20 7.52
CA GLU A 164 -3.37 -13.10 8.81
C GLU A 164 -4.01 -11.72 9.04
N LEU A 165 -3.36 -10.65 8.57
CA LEU A 165 -3.89 -9.30 8.63
C LEU A 165 -5.12 -9.18 7.73
N VAL A 166 -5.04 -9.60 6.47
CA VAL A 166 -6.13 -9.44 5.51
C VAL A 166 -7.36 -10.27 5.89
N LYS A 167 -7.19 -11.53 6.32
CA LYS A 167 -8.31 -12.37 6.78
C LYS A 167 -9.09 -11.78 7.96
N GLY A 168 -8.40 -10.99 8.79
CA GLY A 168 -8.94 -10.47 10.04
C GLY A 168 -9.44 -9.03 9.96
N LEU A 169 -9.23 -8.34 8.84
CA LEU A 169 -9.83 -7.03 8.62
C LEU A 169 -11.34 -7.22 8.41
N PRO A 170 -12.20 -6.31 8.91
CA PRO A 170 -13.61 -6.24 8.55
C PRO A 170 -13.78 -5.70 7.11
N ILE A 171 -12.89 -6.14 6.22
CA ILE A 171 -12.78 -5.76 4.82
C ILE A 171 -12.78 -7.09 4.08
N ALA A 172 -13.87 -7.38 3.37
CA ALA A 172 -13.93 -8.58 2.54
C ALA A 172 -12.95 -8.41 1.37
N VAL A 173 -11.80 -9.07 1.45
CA VAL A 173 -10.82 -9.08 0.36
C VAL A 173 -11.11 -10.24 -0.58
N SER A 174 -11.18 -9.96 -1.88
CA SER A 174 -11.49 -10.97 -2.88
C SER A 174 -10.33 -11.98 -3.05
N PRO A 175 -10.60 -13.22 -3.49
CA PRO A 175 -9.55 -14.20 -3.80
C PRO A 175 -8.53 -13.68 -4.82
N GLU A 176 -8.97 -12.88 -5.80
CA GLU A 176 -8.11 -12.29 -6.81
C GLU A 176 -7.16 -11.24 -6.19
N ALA A 177 -7.66 -10.40 -5.29
CA ALA A 177 -6.84 -9.44 -4.56
C ALA A 177 -5.80 -10.14 -3.65
N MET A 178 -6.18 -11.27 -3.03
CA MET A 178 -5.23 -12.11 -2.29
C MET A 178 -4.13 -12.67 -3.20
N ALA A 179 -4.49 -13.18 -4.38
CA ALA A 179 -3.52 -13.71 -5.34
C ALA A 179 -2.59 -12.61 -5.88
N GLU A 180 -3.12 -11.41 -6.16
CA GLU A 180 -2.31 -10.26 -6.59
C GLU A 180 -1.33 -9.83 -5.49
N MET A 181 -1.79 -9.75 -4.24
CA MET A 181 -0.95 -9.46 -3.09
C MET A 181 0.20 -10.49 -2.98
N GLU A 182 -0.09 -11.79 -3.08
CA GLU A 182 0.93 -12.84 -3.02
C GLU A 182 1.95 -12.74 -4.18
N ALA A 183 1.48 -12.45 -5.40
CA ALA A 183 2.37 -12.24 -6.55
C ALA A 183 3.28 -11.01 -6.35
N LYS A 184 2.75 -9.92 -5.79
CA LYS A 184 3.54 -8.74 -5.40
C LYS A 184 4.56 -9.06 -4.33
N GLN A 185 4.20 -9.87 -3.33
CA GLN A 185 5.14 -10.33 -2.31
C GLN A 185 6.30 -11.06 -2.93
N GLN A 186 6.02 -12.00 -3.84
CA GLN A 186 7.08 -12.75 -4.53
C GLN A 186 8.01 -11.84 -5.34
N LYS A 187 7.47 -10.82 -6.01
CA LYS A 187 8.25 -9.80 -6.73
C LYS A 187 9.06 -8.88 -5.82
N ASN A 188 8.73 -8.80 -4.53
CA ASN A 188 9.39 -7.95 -3.55
C ASN A 188 10.12 -8.77 -2.46
N ARG A 189 10.43 -10.03 -2.75
CA ARG A 189 11.01 -10.99 -1.82
C ARG A 189 12.31 -10.49 -1.19
N ILE A 190 12.40 -10.61 0.13
CA ILE A 190 13.62 -10.46 0.94
C ILE A 190 13.63 -11.61 1.94
N ASP A 191 14.59 -12.52 1.80
CA ASP A 191 14.58 -13.82 2.48
C ASP A 191 14.92 -13.77 3.96
N ASP A 192 15.93 -12.99 4.35
CA ASP A 192 16.47 -12.99 5.72
C ASP A 192 16.32 -11.65 6.44
N ALA A 193 16.23 -11.72 7.78
CA ALA A 193 16.05 -10.54 8.63
C ALA A 193 17.24 -9.57 8.55
N GLY A 194 18.46 -10.05 8.38
CA GLY A 194 19.64 -9.19 8.25
C GLY A 194 19.59 -8.33 6.97
N THR A 195 19.16 -8.92 5.86
CA THR A 195 18.91 -8.21 4.60
C THR A 195 17.74 -7.24 4.74
N MET A 196 16.69 -7.61 5.48
CA MET A 196 15.60 -6.70 5.82
C MET A 196 16.08 -5.49 6.63
N VAL A 197 16.93 -5.70 7.64
CA VAL A 197 17.53 -4.63 8.44
C VAL A 197 18.34 -3.69 7.54
N ALA A 198 19.21 -4.21 6.67
CA ALA A 198 20.00 -3.40 5.75
C ALA A 198 19.13 -2.60 4.77
N PHE A 199 18.08 -3.22 4.21
CA PHE A 199 17.09 -2.54 3.36
C PHE A 199 16.45 -1.37 4.11
N SER A 200 16.05 -1.63 5.36
CA SER A 200 15.40 -0.64 6.22
C SER A 200 16.32 0.53 6.59
N GLN A 201 17.60 0.26 6.86
CA GLN A 201 18.61 1.28 7.08
C GLN A 201 18.81 2.15 5.83
N GLY A 202 18.78 1.54 4.64
CA GLY A 202 18.82 2.27 3.37
C GLY A 202 17.62 3.21 3.20
N LEU A 203 16.42 2.71 3.48
CA LEU A 203 15.18 3.50 3.48
C LEU A 203 15.21 4.65 4.49
N GLN A 204 15.73 4.44 5.70
CA GLN A 204 15.85 5.48 6.70
C GLN A 204 16.80 6.60 6.23
N ARG A 205 17.94 6.24 5.65
CA ARG A 205 18.90 7.22 5.12
C ARG A 205 18.32 8.03 3.97
N LEU A 206 17.55 7.38 3.08
CA LEU A 206 16.79 8.08 2.03
C LEU A 206 15.87 9.14 2.61
N ASP A 207 15.08 8.78 3.63
CA ASP A 207 14.13 9.69 4.26
C ASP A 207 14.82 10.87 4.94
N TYR A 208 16.02 10.66 5.49
CA TYR A 208 16.85 11.71 6.10
C TYR A 208 17.71 12.50 5.11
N GLY A 209 17.60 12.22 3.80
CA GLY A 209 18.35 12.91 2.75
C GLY A 209 19.81 12.47 2.61
N ASP A 210 20.25 11.47 3.35
CA ASP A 210 21.56 10.82 3.18
C ASP A 210 21.50 9.81 2.02
N HIS A 211 21.48 10.36 0.80
CA HIS A 211 21.34 9.55 -0.41
C HIS A 211 22.57 8.67 -0.70
N VAL A 212 23.77 9.08 -0.26
CA VAL A 212 25.00 8.30 -0.46
C VAL A 212 25.03 7.12 0.49
N GLY A 213 24.79 7.35 1.79
CA GLY A 213 24.72 6.25 2.75
C GLY A 213 23.55 5.31 2.46
N ALA A 214 22.46 5.80 1.87
CA ALA A 214 21.40 4.93 1.37
C ALA A 214 21.88 3.97 0.27
N ILE A 215 22.67 4.45 -0.69
CA ILE A 215 23.28 3.62 -1.75
C ILE A 215 24.19 2.55 -1.12
N GLU A 216 25.02 2.94 -0.15
CA GLU A 216 25.92 2.02 0.56
C GLU A 216 25.17 0.89 1.27
N LYS A 217 24.02 1.18 1.87
CA LYS A 217 23.18 0.18 2.54
C LYS A 217 22.38 -0.68 1.56
N LEU A 218 21.85 -0.10 0.50
CA LEU A 218 20.99 -0.80 -0.46
C LEU A 218 21.76 -1.61 -1.50
N GLY A 219 23.02 -1.28 -1.78
CA GLY A 219 23.86 -2.02 -2.73
C GLY A 219 24.00 -3.51 -2.40
N PRO A 220 24.44 -3.89 -1.18
CA PRO A 220 24.49 -5.29 -0.76
C PRO A 220 23.12 -5.98 -0.75
N VAL A 221 22.05 -5.24 -0.44
CA VAL A 221 20.68 -5.77 -0.48
C VAL A 221 20.28 -6.16 -1.90
N MET A 222 20.62 -5.36 -2.91
CA MET A 222 20.39 -5.71 -4.31
C MET A 222 21.10 -6.98 -4.75
N LEU A 223 22.29 -7.27 -4.19
CA LEU A 223 23.01 -8.51 -4.51
C LEU A 223 22.31 -9.74 -3.92
N LYS A 224 21.71 -9.61 -2.73
CA LYS A 224 20.99 -10.69 -2.06
C LYS A 224 19.55 -10.85 -2.55
N ALA A 225 18.93 -9.77 -3.02
CA ALA A 225 17.55 -9.74 -3.52
C ALA A 225 17.47 -9.09 -4.92
N PRO A 226 18.12 -9.67 -5.94
CA PRO A 226 18.28 -9.03 -7.25
C PRO A 226 16.97 -8.85 -8.02
N GLU A 227 15.97 -9.69 -7.75
CA GLU A 227 14.65 -9.64 -8.38
C GLU A 227 13.67 -8.72 -7.65
N SER A 228 14.05 -8.22 -6.46
CA SER A 228 13.14 -7.46 -5.61
C SER A 228 12.89 -6.06 -6.17
N ALA A 229 11.68 -5.84 -6.68
CA ALA A 229 11.32 -4.58 -7.33
C ALA A 229 11.34 -3.39 -6.35
N ILE A 230 10.93 -3.59 -5.10
CA ILE A 230 11.00 -2.56 -4.05
C ILE A 230 12.45 -2.16 -3.72
N VAL A 231 13.37 -3.14 -3.68
CA VAL A 231 14.80 -2.87 -3.46
C VAL A 231 15.39 -2.11 -4.65
N ALA A 232 15.10 -2.56 -5.87
CA ALA A 232 15.55 -1.89 -7.09
C ALA A 232 15.04 -0.45 -7.17
N ALA A 233 13.77 -0.22 -6.84
CA ALA A 233 13.15 1.10 -6.81
C ALA A 233 13.81 2.01 -5.76
N ALA A 234 14.02 1.53 -4.53
CA ALA A 234 14.69 2.29 -3.47
C ALA A 234 16.12 2.67 -3.87
N TYR A 235 16.88 1.73 -4.44
CA TYR A 235 18.25 1.99 -4.88
C TYR A 235 18.31 2.98 -6.06
N ALA A 236 17.42 2.84 -7.04
CA ALA A 236 17.31 3.77 -8.16
C ALA A 236 16.97 5.18 -7.67
N GLU A 237 16.06 5.31 -6.70
CA GLU A 237 15.69 6.57 -6.09
C GLU A 237 16.87 7.20 -5.35
N ALA A 238 17.63 6.43 -4.57
CA ALA A 238 18.82 6.91 -3.88
C ALA A 238 19.87 7.46 -4.85
N LYS A 239 20.14 6.74 -5.95
CA LYS A 239 21.03 7.21 -7.03
C LYS A 239 20.54 8.50 -7.66
N ARG A 240 19.24 8.56 -7.99
CA ARG A 240 18.63 9.74 -8.63
C ARG A 240 18.72 10.96 -7.73
N ARG A 241 18.36 10.84 -6.45
CA ARG A 241 18.42 11.94 -5.48
C ARG A 241 19.85 12.40 -5.19
N SER A 242 20.80 11.46 -5.06
CA SER A 242 22.22 11.79 -4.91
C SER A 242 22.73 12.61 -6.09
N GLY A 243 22.46 12.18 -7.33
CA GLY A 243 22.85 12.91 -8.53
C GLY A 243 22.21 14.30 -8.63
N ASN A 244 20.93 14.44 -8.25
CA ASN A 244 20.26 15.73 -8.24
C ASN A 244 20.81 16.69 -7.17
N ALA A 245 21.11 16.19 -5.98
CA ALA A 245 21.73 16.97 -4.91
C ALA A 245 23.12 17.50 -5.33
N ALA A 246 23.95 16.65 -5.94
CA ALA A 246 25.25 17.04 -6.47
C ALA A 246 25.12 18.13 -7.55
N LYS A 247 24.22 17.94 -8.52
CA LYS A 247 23.94 18.95 -9.56
C LYS A 247 23.48 20.29 -8.95
N GLN A 248 22.61 20.24 -7.95
CA GLN A 248 22.13 21.45 -7.28
C GLN A 248 23.25 22.17 -6.52
N GLN A 249 24.12 21.43 -5.84
CA GLN A 249 25.27 22.00 -5.14
C GLN A 249 26.23 22.71 -6.11
N VAL A 250 26.50 22.11 -7.28
CA VAL A 250 27.32 22.75 -8.33
C VAL A 250 26.64 24.03 -8.84
N ARG A 251 25.33 23.99 -9.13
CA ARG A 251 24.57 25.19 -9.56
C ARG A 251 24.62 26.31 -8.52
N ASN A 252 24.46 25.98 -7.24
CA ASN A 252 24.52 26.96 -6.16
C ASN A 252 25.91 27.59 -6.02
N LYS A 253 26.97 26.79 -6.09
CA LYS A 253 28.37 27.29 -6.09
C LYS A 253 28.63 28.21 -7.29
N ALA A 254 28.20 27.82 -8.49
CA ALA A 254 28.36 28.65 -9.68
C ALA A 254 27.63 30.00 -9.56
N LYS A 255 26.40 30.01 -9.03
CA LYS A 255 25.64 31.25 -8.78
C LYS A 255 26.34 32.16 -7.76
N ASP A 256 26.90 31.59 -6.69
CA ASP A 256 27.63 32.35 -5.68
C ASP A 256 28.92 32.95 -6.26
N LEU A 257 29.65 32.20 -7.08
CA LEU A 257 30.83 32.72 -7.80
C LEU A 257 30.46 33.86 -8.75
N LEU A 258 29.39 33.71 -9.55
CA LEU A 258 28.94 34.77 -10.45
C LEU A 258 28.51 36.04 -9.71
N ARG A 259 27.93 35.92 -8.51
CA ARG A 259 27.55 37.07 -7.67
C ARG A 259 28.76 37.83 -7.12
N ARG A 260 29.89 37.13 -6.93
CA ARG A 260 31.15 37.68 -6.40
C ARG A 260 32.11 38.11 -7.51
N TRP A 261 31.75 37.89 -8.78
CA TRP A 261 32.57 38.27 -9.92
C TRP A 261 32.46 39.80 -10.10
N PRO A 262 33.61 40.52 -10.09
CA PRO A 262 33.64 41.98 -10.19
C PRO A 262 33.19 42.50 -11.56
#